data_AF-U1R077-F1
#
_entry.id   AF-U1R077-F1
#
_cell.length_a   1.000
_cell.length_b   1.000
_cell.length_c   1.000
_cell.angle_alpha   90.00
_cell.angle_beta   90.00
_cell.angle_gamma   90.00
#
_symmetry.space_group_name_H-M   'P 1'
#
loop_
_entity.id
_entity.type
_entity.pdbx_description
1 polymer ?
#
loop_
_entity_poly.entity_id
_entity_poly.type
_entity_poly.pdbx_seq_one_letter_code
_entity_poly.pdbx_strand_id
1 'polypeptide(L)'
;MSLPVPVAELFRSVATSDGYGFPSGHATAAAAVYGGFATFLDTVSRRSRWLAAGGVVVSVAGTRVVLGLHTVEQVVAGAVFGGVLLIAATRLARPGSSPRSGSSPRSGSSPRSGSSPRSGSSPRSGSSPRSGSSPRPDRLFAGVVVVGLTALVVTTLRGDGSGAAVTAIAVGGGVGGSLAWRLHGRDDTPVGGVGAVVGLLIAAVPFGVAAITAENGVPVGPDTLGVRVVVAALAAGVAVWVVLLWPSAIGRLRRLGSTGE
;
A
#
# COMPACT_ATOMS: atom_id res chain seq x y z
N MET A 1 -9.71 -44.38 -17.86
CA MET A 1 -8.99 -44.49 -16.57
C MET A 1 -9.65 -43.53 -15.59
N SER A 2 -10.43 -44.05 -14.64
CA SER A 2 -10.98 -43.27 -13.53
C SER A 2 -9.85 -42.94 -12.55
N LEU A 3 -9.63 -41.65 -12.28
CA LEU A 3 -8.64 -41.22 -11.29
C LEU A 3 -9.00 -41.80 -9.91
N PRO A 4 -8.01 -42.13 -9.06
CA PRO A 4 -8.24 -42.51 -7.68
C PRO A 4 -9.08 -41.44 -6.97
N VAL A 5 -10.09 -41.84 -6.21
CA VAL A 5 -11.07 -40.95 -5.55
C VAL A 5 -10.42 -39.74 -4.85
N PRO A 6 -9.30 -39.86 -4.09
CA PRO A 6 -8.68 -38.70 -3.44
C PRO A 6 -8.10 -37.67 -4.42
N VAL A 7 -7.58 -38.12 -5.57
CA VAL A 7 -7.03 -37.25 -6.62
C VAL A 7 -8.16 -36.60 -7.39
N ALA A 8 -9.26 -37.32 -7.63
CA ALA A 8 -10.46 -36.76 -8.24
C ALA A 8 -11.13 -35.73 -7.33
N GLU A 9 -11.13 -35.93 -6.00
CA GLU A 9 -11.66 -34.99 -5.01
C GLU A 9 -10.75 -33.78 -4.80
N LEU A 10 -9.43 -33.96 -4.82
CA LEU A 10 -8.47 -32.86 -4.84
C LEU A 10 -8.59 -32.05 -6.13
N PHE A 11 -8.70 -32.72 -7.27
CA PHE A 11 -8.88 -32.05 -8.56
C PHE A 11 -10.24 -31.35 -8.62
N ARG A 12 -11.29 -31.95 -8.06
CA ARG A 12 -12.62 -31.32 -7.94
C ARG A 12 -12.59 -30.16 -6.96
N SER A 13 -11.94 -30.25 -5.80
CA SER A 13 -11.84 -29.12 -4.85
C SER A 13 -11.01 -27.97 -5.42
N VAL A 14 -9.96 -28.25 -6.19
CA VAL A 14 -9.19 -27.22 -6.91
C VAL A 14 -10.00 -26.65 -8.09
N ALA A 15 -10.74 -27.47 -8.83
CA ALA A 15 -11.52 -27.06 -10.00
C ALA A 15 -12.91 -26.47 -9.67
N THR A 16 -13.45 -26.74 -8.48
CA THR A 16 -14.76 -26.27 -7.99
C THR A 16 -14.63 -25.42 -6.73
N SER A 17 -13.41 -24.99 -6.35
CA SER A 17 -13.26 -23.94 -5.34
C SER A 17 -13.83 -22.66 -5.93
N ASP A 18 -15.03 -22.31 -5.48
CA ASP A 18 -15.80 -21.16 -5.95
C ASP A 18 -14.95 -19.89 -5.90
N GLY A 19 -14.63 -19.37 -7.09
CA GLY A 19 -13.77 -18.19 -7.25
C GLY A 19 -14.14 -17.31 -8.44
N TYR A 20 -15.39 -17.40 -8.95
CA TYR A 20 -15.88 -16.51 -10.00
C TYR A 20 -16.29 -15.13 -9.44
N GLY A 21 -15.42 -14.50 -8.65
CA GLY A 21 -15.55 -13.12 -8.24
C GLY A 21 -15.14 -12.19 -9.39
N PHE A 22 -16.11 -11.54 -10.03
CA PHE A 22 -15.84 -10.43 -10.94
C PHE A 22 -15.75 -9.12 -10.14
N PRO A 23 -14.66 -8.33 -10.24
CA PRO A 23 -13.42 -8.53 -11.01
C PRO A 23 -12.32 -9.31 -10.24
N SER A 24 -11.23 -9.73 -10.93
CA SER A 24 -10.14 -10.51 -10.30
C SER A 24 -9.46 -9.75 -9.15
N GLY A 25 -9.57 -10.27 -7.93
CA GLY A 25 -8.98 -9.68 -6.73
C GLY A 25 -7.44 -9.63 -6.75
N HIS A 26 -6.79 -10.66 -7.31
CA HIS A 26 -5.33 -10.72 -7.44
C HIS A 26 -4.80 -9.63 -8.37
N ALA A 27 -5.43 -9.45 -9.53
CA ALA A 27 -5.08 -8.40 -10.48
C ALA A 27 -5.34 -7.00 -9.90
N THR A 28 -6.46 -6.84 -9.20
CA THR A 28 -6.82 -5.59 -8.51
C THR A 28 -5.79 -5.22 -7.44
N ALA A 29 -5.46 -6.16 -6.55
CA ALA A 29 -4.50 -5.94 -5.48
C ALA A 29 -3.09 -5.66 -6.02
N ALA A 30 -2.62 -6.46 -7.00
CA ALA A 30 -1.33 -6.24 -7.63
C ALA A 30 -1.24 -4.84 -8.27
N ALA A 31 -2.26 -4.43 -9.04
CA ALA A 31 -2.26 -3.12 -9.69
C ALA A 31 -2.23 -1.97 -8.66
N ALA A 32 -3.02 -2.07 -7.58
CA ALA A 32 -3.06 -1.05 -6.54
C ALA A 32 -1.74 -0.97 -5.74
N VAL A 33 -1.18 -2.11 -5.33
CA VAL A 33 0.03 -2.18 -4.49
C VAL A 33 1.28 -1.80 -5.28
N TYR A 34 1.53 -2.47 -6.41
CA TYR A 34 2.75 -2.23 -7.20
C TYR A 34 2.69 -0.89 -7.94
N GLY A 35 1.50 -0.46 -8.37
CA GLY A 35 1.30 0.91 -8.86
C GLY A 35 1.51 1.96 -7.76
N GLY A 36 1.12 1.66 -6.52
CA GLY A 36 1.42 2.47 -5.34
C GLY A 36 2.92 2.61 -5.10
N PHE A 37 3.67 1.51 -5.10
CA PHE A 37 5.13 1.54 -5.01
C PHE A 37 5.75 2.37 -6.13
N ALA A 38 5.31 2.19 -7.39
CA ALA A 38 5.78 3.01 -8.50
C ALA A 38 5.34 4.49 -8.41
N THR A 39 4.36 4.83 -7.57
CA THR A 39 3.91 6.20 -7.36
C THR A 39 4.72 6.89 -6.26
N PHE A 40 5.00 6.19 -5.16
CA PHE A 40 5.56 6.79 -3.94
C PHE A 40 7.05 6.49 -3.70
N LEU A 41 7.63 5.47 -4.34
CA LEU A 41 9.06 5.19 -4.25
C LEU A 41 9.81 5.95 -5.37
N ASP A 42 10.64 6.90 -4.96
CA ASP A 42 11.50 7.71 -5.85
C ASP A 42 12.97 7.26 -5.79
N THR A 43 13.22 5.97 -5.58
CA THR A 43 14.58 5.41 -5.46
C THR A 43 15.26 5.14 -6.81
N VAL A 44 14.48 4.95 -7.87
CA VAL A 44 14.95 4.63 -9.23
C VAL A 44 14.23 5.46 -10.28
N SER A 45 14.72 5.41 -11.53
CA SER A 45 14.12 6.18 -12.63
C SER A 45 12.63 5.87 -12.81
N ARG A 46 11.85 6.91 -13.11
CA ARG A 46 10.38 6.80 -13.27
C ARG A 46 9.99 5.71 -14.28
N ARG A 47 10.75 5.53 -15.36
CA ARG A 47 10.46 4.47 -16.34
C ARG A 47 10.69 3.08 -15.76
N SER A 48 11.82 2.87 -15.09
CA SER A 48 12.17 1.56 -14.52
C SER A 48 11.17 1.08 -13.48
N ARG A 49 10.74 1.94 -12.56
CA ARG A 49 9.73 1.58 -11.54
C ARG A 49 8.37 1.20 -12.14
N TRP A 50 7.91 1.91 -13.17
CA TRP A 50 6.62 1.62 -13.80
C TRP A 50 6.69 0.37 -14.67
N LEU A 51 7.84 0.10 -15.31
CA LEU A 51 8.07 -1.17 -16.00
C LEU A 51 8.14 -2.35 -15.03
N ALA A 52 8.83 -2.20 -13.90
CA ALA A 52 8.88 -3.23 -12.87
C ALA A 52 7.48 -3.51 -12.29
N ALA A 53 6.73 -2.46 -11.94
CA ALA A 53 5.36 -2.61 -11.44
C ALA A 53 4.44 -3.25 -12.49
N GLY A 54 4.49 -2.78 -13.74
CA GLY A 54 3.72 -3.37 -14.83
C GLY A 54 4.06 -4.83 -15.08
N GLY A 55 5.35 -5.17 -15.07
CA GLY A 55 5.84 -6.55 -15.21
C GLY A 55 5.29 -7.46 -14.12
N VAL A 56 5.35 -7.04 -12.85
CA VAL A 56 4.80 -7.83 -11.74
C VAL A 56 3.29 -7.99 -11.85
N VAL A 57 2.55 -6.93 -12.18
CA VAL A 57 1.10 -6.99 -12.37
C VAL A 57 0.74 -7.97 -13.49
N VAL A 58 1.42 -7.90 -14.63
CA VAL A 58 1.22 -8.81 -15.76
C VAL A 58 1.56 -10.25 -15.38
N SER A 59 2.63 -10.49 -14.63
CA SER A 59 2.99 -11.84 -14.16
C SER A 59 1.90 -12.42 -13.25
N VAL A 60 1.45 -11.68 -12.23
CA VAL A 60 0.39 -12.12 -11.31
C VAL A 60 -0.91 -12.38 -12.07
N ALA A 61 -1.30 -11.45 -12.95
CA ALA A 61 -2.45 -11.58 -13.85
C ALA A 61 -2.36 -12.83 -14.73
N GLY A 62 -1.20 -13.04 -15.36
CA GLY A 62 -0.92 -14.18 -16.24
C GLY A 62 -1.02 -15.51 -15.51
N THR A 63 -0.49 -15.61 -14.28
CA THR A 63 -0.63 -16.83 -13.47
C THR A 63 -2.10 -17.19 -13.24
N ARG A 64 -2.99 -16.21 -13.06
CA ARG A 64 -4.42 -16.48 -12.86
C ARG A 64 -5.12 -17.00 -14.12
N VAL A 65 -4.70 -16.51 -15.29
CA VAL A 65 -5.21 -16.99 -16.59
C VAL A 65 -4.65 -18.39 -16.90
N VAL A 66 -3.34 -18.61 -16.69
CA VAL A 66 -2.68 -19.90 -16.96
C VAL A 66 -3.21 -21.00 -16.07
N LEU A 67 -3.49 -20.71 -14.80
CA LEU A 67 -4.11 -21.67 -13.88
C LEU A 67 -5.61 -21.90 -14.15
N GLY A 68 -6.19 -21.24 -15.16
CA GLY A 68 -7.61 -21.37 -15.51
C GLY A 68 -8.58 -20.79 -14.48
N LEU A 69 -8.08 -20.01 -13.52
CA LEU A 69 -8.86 -19.49 -12.39
C LEU A 69 -9.65 -18.22 -12.76
N HIS A 70 -9.21 -17.48 -13.78
CA HIS A 70 -9.92 -16.30 -14.28
C HIS A 70 -9.76 -16.13 -15.79
N THR A 71 -10.76 -15.54 -16.42
CA THR A 71 -10.65 -15.14 -17.83
C THR A 71 -9.80 -13.87 -17.97
N VAL A 72 -9.30 -13.62 -19.18
CA VAL A 72 -8.51 -12.41 -19.48
C VAL A 72 -9.33 -11.15 -19.17
N GLU A 73 -10.63 -11.15 -19.47
CA GLU A 73 -11.53 -10.04 -19.19
C GLU A 73 -11.64 -9.75 -17.69
N GLN A 74 -11.75 -10.79 -16.86
CA GLN A 74 -11.83 -10.67 -15.40
C GLN A 74 -10.55 -10.08 -14.81
N VAL A 75 -9.40 -10.47 -15.36
CA VAL A 75 -8.07 -10.01 -14.94
C VAL A 75 -7.84 -8.56 -15.37
N VAL A 76 -8.20 -8.21 -16.61
CA VAL A 76 -8.12 -6.84 -17.12
C VAL A 76 -9.04 -5.91 -16.31
N ALA A 77 -10.29 -6.32 -16.08
CA ALA A 77 -11.23 -5.56 -15.26
C ALA A 77 -10.69 -5.31 -13.84
N GLY A 78 -10.04 -6.33 -13.25
CA GLY A 78 -9.39 -6.20 -11.94
C GLY A 78 -8.23 -5.21 -11.96
N ALA A 79 -7.31 -5.32 -12.93
CA ALA A 79 -6.18 -4.40 -13.04
C ALA A 79 -6.63 -2.94 -13.25
N VAL A 80 -7.63 -2.71 -14.10
CA VAL A 80 -8.23 -1.39 -14.31
C VAL A 80 -8.83 -0.86 -13.02
N PHE A 81 -9.63 -1.68 -12.33
CA PHE A 81 -10.24 -1.30 -11.06
C PHE A 81 -9.19 -0.95 -9.99
N GLY A 82 -8.11 -1.74 -9.87
CA GLY A 82 -6.98 -1.45 -8.98
C GLY A 82 -6.28 -0.13 -9.32
N GLY A 83 -6.10 0.16 -10.62
CA GLY A 83 -5.59 1.43 -11.10
C GLY A 83 -6.49 2.63 -10.74
N VAL A 84 -7.81 2.47 -10.87
CA VAL A 84 -8.80 3.49 -10.47
C VAL A 84 -8.72 3.75 -8.97
N LEU A 85 -8.66 2.71 -8.15
CA LEU A 85 -8.50 2.84 -6.70
C LEU A 85 -7.20 3.58 -6.33
N LEU A 86 -6.09 3.26 -6.99
CA LEU A 86 -4.83 3.96 -6.80
C LEU A 86 -4.94 5.46 -7.18
N ILE A 87 -5.57 5.77 -8.32
CA ILE A 87 -5.80 7.15 -8.73
C ILE A 87 -6.66 7.88 -7.70
N ALA A 88 -7.76 7.27 -7.23
CA ALA A 88 -8.61 7.84 -6.19
C ALA A 88 -7.79 8.10 -4.91
N ALA A 89 -7.07 7.09 -4.41
CA ALA A 89 -6.24 7.21 -3.21
C ALA A 89 -5.21 8.34 -3.32
N THR A 90 -4.51 8.45 -4.45
CA THR A 90 -3.53 9.53 -4.68
C THR A 90 -4.17 10.91 -4.78
N ARG A 91 -5.42 11.02 -5.23
CA ARG A 91 -6.18 12.27 -5.26
C ARG A 91 -6.65 12.67 -3.86
N LEU A 92 -7.14 11.73 -3.07
CA LEU A 92 -7.51 11.93 -1.66
C LEU A 92 -6.30 12.31 -0.79
N ALA A 93 -5.12 11.78 -1.10
CA ALA A 93 -3.89 12.09 -0.39
C ALA A 93 -3.32 13.48 -0.70
N ARG A 94 -3.76 14.13 -1.79
CA ARG A 94 -3.32 15.51 -2.07
C ARG A 94 -3.90 16.45 -1.02
N PRO A 95 -3.11 17.42 -0.52
CA PRO A 95 -3.66 18.47 0.32
C PRO A 95 -4.82 19.12 -0.41
N GLY A 96 -5.99 19.23 0.25
CA GLY A 96 -7.05 20.08 -0.27
C GLY A 96 -6.44 21.46 -0.40
N SER A 97 -6.50 22.04 -1.60
CA SER A 97 -6.23 23.45 -1.78
C SER A 97 -7.20 24.19 -0.87
N SER A 98 -6.72 24.64 0.28
CA SER A 98 -7.44 25.58 1.13
C SER A 98 -7.97 26.69 0.21
N PRO A 99 -9.27 27.03 0.26
CA PRO A 99 -9.73 28.22 -0.43
C PRO A 99 -8.87 29.36 0.08
N ARG A 100 -8.18 30.06 -0.82
CA ARG A 100 -7.55 31.34 -0.49
C ARG A 100 -8.68 32.28 -0.08
N SER A 101 -9.02 32.30 1.20
CA SER A 101 -9.80 33.37 1.79
C SER A 101 -8.95 34.62 1.74
N GLY A 102 -9.43 35.60 0.98
CA GLY A 102 -9.10 37.01 1.16
C GLY A 102 -7.72 37.43 0.70
N SER A 103 -7.62 37.81 -0.57
CA SER A 103 -6.74 38.90 -0.98
C SER A 103 -6.99 40.14 -0.11
N SER A 104 -6.03 40.50 0.75
CA SER A 104 -6.00 41.83 1.37
C SER A 104 -5.93 42.89 0.27
N PRO A 105 -6.82 43.91 0.24
CA PRO A 105 -6.69 45.01 -0.70
C PRO A 105 -5.48 45.85 -0.28
N ARG A 106 -4.49 45.94 -1.16
CA ARG A 106 -3.43 46.94 -1.07
C ARG A 106 -4.09 48.31 -1.33
N SER A 107 -4.21 49.12 -0.27
CA SER A 107 -4.54 50.56 -0.39
C SER A 107 -3.41 51.36 0.24
N GLY A 108 -2.94 52.38 -0.49
CA GLY A 108 -2.09 53.44 0.05
C GLY A 108 -0.72 53.57 -0.62
N SER A 109 -0.71 54.10 -1.84
CA SER A 109 0.43 54.80 -2.42
C SER A 109 0.60 56.18 -1.76
N SER A 110 1.84 56.59 -1.47
CA SER A 110 2.23 57.99 -1.30
C SER A 110 3.72 58.20 -1.62
N PRO A 111 4.13 59.40 -2.07
CA PRO A 111 5.21 59.55 -3.06
C PRO A 111 6.61 59.87 -2.50
N ARG A 112 7.58 59.79 -3.43
CA ARG A 112 9.05 59.96 -3.34
C ARG A 112 9.59 61.07 -2.42
N SER A 113 10.74 60.77 -1.80
CA SER A 113 11.85 61.71 -1.57
C SER A 113 13.19 60.97 -1.43
N GLY A 114 14.25 61.48 -2.07
CA GLY A 114 15.65 61.31 -1.63
C GLY A 114 16.59 60.34 -2.37
N SER A 115 17.41 60.90 -3.27
CA SER A 115 18.84 60.66 -3.59
C SER A 115 19.58 59.31 -3.37
N SER A 116 20.29 58.89 -4.43
CA SER A 116 21.32 57.84 -4.68
C SER A 116 22.53 57.83 -3.69
N PRO A 117 23.41 56.77 -3.57
CA PRO A 117 24.07 56.04 -4.67
C PRO A 117 24.22 54.50 -4.53
N ARG A 118 24.72 53.90 -5.62
CA ARG A 118 25.01 52.47 -5.86
C ARG A 118 25.73 51.78 -4.70
N SER A 119 25.24 50.60 -4.34
CA SER A 119 25.98 49.57 -3.62
C SER A 119 25.50 48.17 -4.04
N GLY A 120 26.47 47.32 -4.35
CA GLY A 120 26.47 45.89 -4.01
C GLY A 120 25.40 45.01 -4.63
N SER A 121 25.84 44.19 -5.59
CA SER A 121 25.29 42.88 -5.93
C SER A 121 24.64 42.13 -4.76
N SER A 122 23.37 41.77 -4.92
CA SER A 122 22.77 40.60 -4.27
C SER A 122 22.26 39.68 -5.37
N PRO A 123 22.76 38.43 -5.51
CA PRO A 123 22.09 37.47 -6.39
C PRO A 123 20.66 37.33 -5.88
N ARG A 124 19.68 37.32 -6.79
CA ARG A 124 18.31 36.89 -6.48
C ARG A 124 18.43 35.61 -5.65
N SER A 125 18.10 35.69 -4.36
CA SER A 125 17.87 34.51 -3.55
C SER A 125 16.86 33.69 -4.34
N GLY A 126 17.37 32.61 -4.91
CA GLY A 126 16.59 31.68 -5.69
C GLY A 126 15.34 31.38 -4.88
N SER A 127 14.20 31.52 -5.56
CA SER A 127 12.93 31.00 -5.11
C SER A 127 13.17 29.79 -4.23
N SER A 128 12.89 29.95 -2.93
CA SER A 128 12.87 28.86 -1.95
C SER A 128 12.25 27.66 -2.65
N PRO A 129 12.86 26.47 -2.64
CA PRO A 129 12.24 25.29 -3.23
C PRO A 129 10.83 25.26 -2.66
N ARG A 130 9.80 25.32 -3.52
CA ARG A 130 8.42 25.13 -3.10
C ARG A 130 8.47 23.95 -2.15
N SER A 131 8.24 24.20 -0.86
CA SER A 131 8.23 23.16 0.15
C SER A 131 7.27 22.11 -0.38
N GLY A 132 7.86 21.02 -0.91
CA GLY A 132 7.10 19.96 -1.52
C GLY A 132 6.15 19.52 -0.44
N SER A 133 4.85 19.67 -0.71
CA SER A 133 3.79 19.23 0.18
C SER A 133 4.17 17.84 0.68
N SER A 134 4.54 17.74 1.96
CA SER A 134 4.94 16.47 2.55
C SER A 134 3.80 15.47 2.28
N PRO A 135 4.10 14.29 1.71
CA PRO A 135 3.09 13.25 1.54
C PRO A 135 2.40 13.04 2.89
N ARG A 136 1.05 13.04 2.92
CA ARG A 136 0.26 12.72 4.11
C ARG A 136 -0.21 11.26 4.02
N PRO A 137 0.65 10.27 4.29
CA PRO A 137 0.30 8.86 4.15
C PRO A 137 -0.87 8.47 5.07
N ASP A 138 -1.15 9.23 6.13
CA ASP A 138 -2.35 9.11 6.96
C ASP A 138 -3.65 9.00 6.15
N ARG A 139 -3.76 9.81 5.09
CA ARG A 139 -4.95 9.86 4.22
C ARG A 139 -5.03 8.67 3.29
N LEU A 140 -3.88 8.13 2.88
CA LEU A 140 -3.81 6.90 2.07
C LEU A 140 -4.24 5.71 2.91
N PHE A 141 -3.70 5.59 4.12
CA PHE A 141 -4.08 4.53 5.05
C PHE A 141 -5.57 4.62 5.42
N ALA A 142 -6.08 5.82 5.72
CA ALA A 142 -7.51 6.03 5.96
C ALA A 142 -8.38 5.64 4.75
N GLY A 143 -7.95 5.98 3.54
CA GLY A 143 -8.63 5.57 2.31
C GLY A 143 -8.67 4.05 2.14
N VAL A 144 -7.55 3.36 2.40
CA VAL A 144 -7.48 1.89 2.37
C VAL A 144 -8.40 1.26 3.41
N VAL A 145 -8.47 1.81 4.62
CA VAL A 145 -9.39 1.35 5.67
C VAL A 145 -10.84 1.48 5.23
N VAL A 146 -11.25 2.63 4.68
CA VAL A 146 -12.64 2.85 4.24
C VAL A 146 -13.02 1.90 3.11
N VAL A 147 -12.16 1.75 2.10
CA VAL A 147 -12.40 0.83 0.98
C VAL A 147 -12.42 -0.62 1.49
N GLY A 148 -11.48 -1.00 2.35
CA GLY A 148 -11.40 -2.32 2.96
C GLY A 148 -12.62 -2.68 3.78
N LEU A 149 -13.11 -1.75 4.62
CA LEU A 149 -14.33 -1.95 5.42
C LEU A 149 -15.56 -2.08 4.55
N THR A 150 -15.68 -1.27 3.49
CA THR A 150 -16.78 -1.36 2.54
C THR A 150 -16.77 -2.73 1.85
N ALA A 151 -15.61 -3.17 1.38
CA ALA A 151 -15.46 -4.47 0.74
C ALA A 151 -15.72 -5.63 1.72
N LEU A 152 -15.30 -5.50 2.98
CA LEU A 152 -15.56 -6.47 4.05
C LEU A 152 -17.06 -6.63 4.33
N VAL A 153 -17.81 -5.52 4.38
CA VAL A 153 -19.27 -5.59 4.51
C VAL A 153 -19.88 -6.32 3.31
N VAL A 154 -19.45 -6.02 2.08
CA VAL A 154 -20.01 -6.66 0.88
C VAL A 154 -19.72 -8.17 0.84
N THR A 155 -18.51 -8.60 1.16
CA THR A 155 -18.12 -10.02 1.13
C THR A 155 -18.78 -10.81 2.25
N THR A 156 -18.85 -10.25 3.46
CA THR A 156 -19.57 -10.89 4.59
C THR A 156 -21.06 -11.05 4.31
N LEU A 157 -21.72 -10.03 3.75
CA LEU A 157 -23.14 -10.13 3.37
C LEU A 157 -23.40 -11.15 2.25
N ARG A 158 -22.41 -11.42 1.40
CA ARG A 158 -22.48 -12.45 0.35
C ARG A 158 -22.20 -13.86 0.88
N GLY A 159 -21.82 -14.01 2.15
CA GLY A 159 -21.38 -15.29 2.71
C GLY A 159 -20.00 -15.74 2.20
N ASP A 160 -19.22 -14.85 1.59
CA ASP A 160 -17.90 -15.13 1.05
C ASP A 160 -16.84 -14.99 2.15
N GLY A 161 -16.59 -16.09 2.88
CA GLY A 161 -15.67 -16.12 4.02
C GLY A 161 -14.20 -15.86 3.67
N SER A 162 -13.74 -16.32 2.50
CA SER A 162 -12.38 -16.04 2.01
C SER A 162 -12.27 -14.59 1.55
N GLY A 163 -13.26 -14.07 0.81
CA GLY A 163 -13.33 -12.66 0.45
C GLY A 163 -13.39 -11.72 1.66
N ALA A 164 -14.12 -12.11 2.71
CA ALA A 164 -14.15 -11.37 3.97
C ALA A 164 -12.77 -11.33 4.64
N ALA A 165 -12.07 -12.45 4.71
CA ALA A 165 -10.73 -12.48 5.27
C ALA A 165 -9.72 -11.68 4.42
N VAL A 166 -9.77 -11.75 3.09
CA VAL A 166 -8.90 -10.96 2.20
C VAL A 166 -9.14 -9.46 2.36
N THR A 167 -10.39 -9.03 2.46
CA THR A 167 -10.72 -7.61 2.66
C THR A 167 -10.32 -7.11 4.05
N ALA A 168 -10.35 -7.99 5.06
CA ALA A 168 -9.82 -7.72 6.40
C ALA A 168 -8.30 -7.45 6.42
N ILE A 169 -7.51 -8.10 5.54
CA ILE A 169 -6.07 -7.79 5.36
C ILE A 169 -5.89 -6.32 4.99
N ALA A 170 -6.69 -5.79 4.07
CA ALA A 170 -6.61 -4.38 3.66
C ALA A 170 -6.96 -3.43 4.82
N VAL A 171 -8.00 -3.75 5.59
CA VAL A 171 -8.37 -2.98 6.79
C VAL A 171 -7.24 -2.99 7.81
N GLY A 172 -6.72 -4.17 8.12
CA GLY A 172 -5.63 -4.36 9.08
C GLY A 172 -4.35 -3.64 8.69
N GLY A 173 -3.92 -3.78 7.44
CA GLY A 173 -2.76 -3.06 6.90
C GLY A 173 -2.95 -1.54 6.90
N GLY A 174 -4.16 -1.06 6.57
CA GLY A 174 -4.52 0.35 6.63
C GLY A 174 -4.47 0.91 8.06
N VAL A 175 -5.13 0.25 9.01
CA VAL A 175 -5.12 0.64 10.42
C VAL A 175 -3.70 0.59 10.99
N GLY A 176 -3.00 -0.52 10.78
CA GLY A 176 -1.61 -0.72 11.21
C GLY A 176 -0.70 0.37 10.67
N GLY A 177 -0.74 0.63 9.36
CA GLY A 177 0.06 1.68 8.74
C GLY A 177 -0.25 3.08 9.26
N SER A 178 -1.53 3.40 9.49
CA SER A 178 -1.93 4.69 10.07
C SER A 178 -1.41 4.88 11.51
N LEU A 179 -1.45 3.83 12.33
CA LEU A 179 -0.97 3.86 13.71
C LEU A 179 0.56 3.95 13.76
N ALA A 180 1.26 3.13 12.96
CA ALA A 180 2.72 3.16 12.86
C ALA A 180 3.21 4.57 12.49
N TRP A 181 2.60 5.16 11.46
CA TRP A 181 2.97 6.49 11.00
C TRP A 181 2.67 7.58 12.04
N ARG A 182 1.51 7.55 12.70
CA ARG A 182 1.17 8.54 13.74
C ARG A 182 2.10 8.49 14.94
N LEU A 183 2.55 7.29 15.31
CA LEU A 183 3.38 7.08 16.49
C LEU A 183 4.87 7.35 16.24
N HIS A 184 5.37 7.05 15.03
CA HIS A 184 6.81 7.08 14.76
C HIS A 184 7.23 8.08 13.67
N GLY A 185 6.30 8.56 12.85
CA GLY A 185 6.61 9.47 11.75
C GLY A 185 7.49 8.81 10.67
N ARG A 186 8.29 9.64 9.99
CA ARG A 186 9.22 9.19 8.94
C ARG A 186 10.61 9.00 9.52
N ASP A 187 11.18 7.81 9.36
CA ASP A 187 12.59 7.54 9.62
C ASP A 187 13.33 7.30 8.29
N ASP A 188 14.33 8.14 8.01
CA ASP A 188 15.14 8.09 6.79
C ASP A 188 16.45 7.31 6.95
N THR A 189 16.54 6.44 7.96
CA THR A 189 17.75 5.65 8.21
C THR A 189 18.03 4.70 7.05
N PRO A 190 19.23 4.74 6.44
CA PRO A 190 19.55 3.93 5.28
C PRO A 190 19.70 2.46 5.67
N VAL A 191 18.80 1.64 5.14
CA VAL A 191 18.61 0.23 5.49
C VAL A 191 19.72 -0.68 4.91
N GLY A 192 20.39 -0.26 3.83
CA GLY A 192 21.38 -1.09 3.11
C GLY A 192 20.75 -2.33 2.44
N GLY A 193 21.45 -2.94 1.48
CA GLY A 193 20.90 -4.06 0.69
C GLY A 193 20.55 -5.29 1.55
N VAL A 194 21.49 -5.73 2.39
CA VAL A 194 21.28 -6.88 3.31
C VAL A 194 20.16 -6.57 4.31
N GLY A 195 20.17 -5.37 4.90
CA GLY A 195 19.11 -4.96 5.83
C GLY A 195 17.73 -4.96 5.17
N ALA A 196 17.63 -4.50 3.92
CA ALA A 196 16.36 -4.51 3.18
C ALA A 196 15.85 -5.95 2.94
N VAL A 197 16.73 -6.89 2.56
CA VAL A 197 16.37 -8.30 2.38
C VAL A 197 15.88 -8.91 3.69
N VAL A 198 16.61 -8.71 4.78
CA VAL A 198 16.22 -9.24 6.10
C VAL A 198 14.87 -8.66 6.55
N GLY A 199 14.66 -7.34 6.37
CA GLY A 199 13.39 -6.71 6.70
C GLY A 199 12.22 -7.26 5.89
N LEU A 200 12.42 -7.51 4.60
CA LEU A 200 11.43 -8.14 3.73
C LEU A 200 11.12 -9.58 4.16
N LEU A 201 12.14 -10.37 4.51
CA LEU A 201 11.94 -11.74 5.00
C LEU A 201 11.14 -11.77 6.31
N ILE A 202 11.42 -10.86 7.24
CA ILE A 202 10.68 -10.76 8.50
C ILE A 202 9.24 -10.31 8.25
N ALA A 203 9.01 -9.34 7.36
CA ALA A 203 7.67 -8.90 6.99
C ALA A 203 6.88 -9.97 6.21
N ALA A 204 7.56 -10.83 5.46
CA ALA A 204 6.92 -11.90 4.69
C ALA A 204 6.19 -12.91 5.58
N VAL A 205 6.67 -13.15 6.81
CA VAL A 205 6.03 -14.08 7.75
C VAL A 205 4.59 -13.65 8.11
N PRO A 206 4.34 -12.47 8.70
CA PRO A 206 2.98 -12.03 9.00
C PRO A 206 2.12 -11.79 7.74
N PHE A 207 2.71 -11.39 6.60
CA PHE A 207 1.96 -11.36 5.33
C PHE A 207 1.52 -12.76 4.89
N GLY A 208 2.39 -13.76 5.01
CA GLY A 208 2.08 -15.15 4.71
C GLY A 208 0.99 -15.71 5.63
N VAL A 209 1.06 -15.41 6.93
CA VAL A 209 -0.01 -15.78 7.88
C VAL A 209 -1.34 -15.16 7.48
N ALA A 210 -1.37 -13.88 7.12
CA ALA A 210 -2.58 -13.20 6.67
C ALA A 210 -3.17 -13.86 5.41
N ALA A 211 -2.33 -14.16 4.41
CA ALA A 211 -2.74 -14.78 3.15
C ALA A 211 -3.25 -16.22 3.35
N ILE A 212 -2.51 -17.05 4.10
CA ILE A 212 -2.90 -18.43 4.40
C ILE A 212 -4.22 -18.46 5.16
N THR A 213 -4.40 -17.57 6.15
CA THR A 213 -5.66 -17.47 6.91
C THR A 213 -6.84 -17.09 6.01
N ALA A 214 -6.59 -16.22 5.03
CA ALA A 214 -7.62 -15.77 4.13
C ALA A 214 -8.06 -16.85 3.14
N GLU A 215 -7.12 -17.64 2.63
CA GLU A 215 -7.41 -18.68 1.63
C GLU A 215 -7.84 -20.01 2.27
N ASN A 216 -7.08 -20.48 3.26
CA ASN A 216 -7.18 -21.84 3.79
C ASN A 216 -7.86 -21.92 5.17
N GLY A 217 -8.26 -20.77 5.74
CA GLY A 217 -8.78 -20.72 7.10
C GLY A 217 -7.68 -20.72 8.15
N VAL A 218 -8.08 -20.77 9.42
CA VAL A 218 -7.14 -20.66 10.55
C VAL A 218 -6.44 -22.00 10.77
N PRO A 219 -5.10 -22.08 10.68
CA PRO A 219 -4.37 -23.36 10.78
C PRO A 219 -4.37 -23.96 12.20
N VAL A 220 -4.69 -23.15 13.21
CA VAL A 220 -4.75 -23.55 14.62
C VAL A 220 -5.94 -22.89 15.30
N GLY A 221 -6.96 -23.68 15.65
CA GLY A 221 -8.15 -23.22 16.37
C GLY A 221 -9.44 -23.31 15.55
N PRO A 222 -10.56 -22.77 16.08
CA PRO A 222 -11.85 -22.82 15.40
C PRO A 222 -11.84 -21.94 14.14
N ASP A 223 -12.05 -22.57 12.99
CA ASP A 223 -12.14 -21.88 11.70
C ASP A 223 -13.54 -21.25 11.52
N THR A 224 -13.75 -20.12 12.19
CA THR A 224 -14.96 -19.31 12.02
C THR A 224 -14.64 -18.06 11.21
N LEU A 225 -15.61 -17.55 10.45
CA LEU A 225 -15.48 -16.31 9.67
C LEU A 225 -14.94 -15.16 10.54
N GLY A 226 -15.45 -15.03 11.78
CA GLY A 226 -14.99 -14.01 12.72
C GLY A 226 -13.52 -14.15 13.08
N VAL A 227 -13.04 -15.37 13.37
CA VAL A 227 -11.63 -15.60 13.70
C VAL A 227 -10.73 -15.37 12.47
N ARG A 228 -11.14 -15.83 11.27
CA ARG A 228 -10.39 -15.59 10.02
C ARG A 228 -10.19 -14.11 9.75
N VAL A 229 -11.26 -13.32 9.86
CA VAL A 229 -11.24 -11.86 9.65
C VAL A 229 -10.29 -11.18 10.64
N VAL A 230 -10.39 -11.51 11.92
CA VAL A 230 -9.56 -10.90 12.97
C VAL A 230 -8.09 -11.27 12.79
N VAL A 231 -7.77 -12.54 12.60
CA VAL A 231 -6.40 -13.02 12.45
C VAL A 231 -5.75 -12.44 11.19
N ALA A 232 -6.46 -12.43 10.06
CA ALA A 232 -5.95 -11.86 8.81
C ALA A 232 -5.68 -10.35 8.94
N ALA A 233 -6.58 -9.59 9.57
CA ALA A 233 -6.39 -8.16 9.80
C ALA A 233 -5.20 -7.87 10.72
N LEU A 234 -5.09 -8.57 11.85
CA LEU A 234 -3.99 -8.36 12.80
C LEU A 234 -2.63 -8.70 12.18
N ALA A 235 -2.53 -9.85 11.51
CA ALA A 235 -1.31 -10.27 10.83
C ALA A 235 -0.88 -9.26 9.77
N ALA A 236 -1.82 -8.75 8.95
CA ALA A 236 -1.53 -7.71 7.97
C ALA A 236 -1.06 -6.39 8.61
N GLY A 237 -1.71 -5.97 9.71
CA GLY A 237 -1.31 -4.78 10.46
C GLY A 237 0.11 -4.89 11.03
N VAL A 238 0.45 -6.04 11.62
CA VAL A 238 1.79 -6.35 12.12
C VAL A 238 2.81 -6.33 10.98
N ALA A 239 2.49 -6.92 9.82
CA ALA A 239 3.38 -6.93 8.67
C ALA A 239 3.74 -5.50 8.21
N VAL A 240 2.74 -4.62 8.12
CA VAL A 240 2.96 -3.21 7.77
C VAL A 240 3.79 -2.49 8.83
N TRP A 241 3.56 -2.77 10.12
CA TRP A 241 4.37 -2.23 11.21
C TRP A 241 5.84 -2.64 11.10
N VAL A 242 6.12 -3.92 10.83
CA VAL A 242 7.49 -4.40 10.62
C VAL A 242 8.15 -3.59 9.51
N VAL A 243 7.50 -3.43 8.35
CA VAL A 243 8.06 -2.67 7.22
C VAL A 243 8.33 -1.21 7.58
N LEU A 244 7.39 -0.54 8.24
CA LEU A 244 7.49 0.89 8.54
C LEU A 244 8.52 1.20 9.62
N LEU A 245 8.70 0.31 10.61
CA LEU A 245 9.64 0.52 11.72
C LEU A 245 11.02 -0.11 11.49
N TRP A 246 11.17 -0.86 10.39
CA TRP A 246 12.42 -1.52 10.04
C TRP A 246 13.62 -0.56 9.96
N PRO A 247 13.50 0.62 9.32
CA PRO A 247 14.60 1.59 9.31
C PRO A 247 15.02 2.00 10.72
N SER A 248 14.06 2.28 11.60
CA SER A 248 14.29 2.67 12.99
C SER A 248 15.03 1.57 13.77
N ALA A 249 14.65 0.31 13.53
CA ALA A 249 15.27 -0.86 14.14
C ALA A 249 16.74 -0.98 13.75
N ILE A 250 17.06 -0.85 12.45
CA ILE A 250 18.45 -0.85 11.99
C ILE A 250 19.25 0.31 12.60
N GLY A 251 18.65 1.50 12.67
CA GLY A 251 19.29 2.66 13.29
C GLY A 251 19.68 2.40 14.75
N ARG A 252 18.81 1.73 15.51
CA ARG A 252 19.10 1.32 16.90
C ARG A 252 20.20 0.26 16.97
N LEU A 253 20.15 -0.77 16.13
CA LEU A 253 21.16 -1.83 16.11
C LEU A 253 22.56 -1.30 15.82
N ARG A 254 22.70 -0.38 14.86
CA ARG A 254 23.99 0.26 14.55
C ARG A 254 24.54 1.08 15.72
N ARG A 255 23.67 1.81 16.43
CA ARG A 255 24.07 2.61 17.60
C ARG A 255 24.57 1.74 18.76
N LEU A 256 23.96 0.59 19.00
CA LEU A 256 24.42 -0.36 20.02
C LEU A 256 25.77 -1.00 19.68
N GLY A 257 26.01 -1.26 18.38
CA GLY A 257 27.31 -1.74 17.92
C GLY A 257 28.44 -0.73 18.10
N SER A 258 28.17 0.57 17.90
CA SER A 258 29.18 1.63 18.02
C SER A 258 29.55 2.01 19.46
N THR A 259 28.76 1.60 20.46
CA THR A 259 29.06 1.88 21.88
C THR A 259 29.83 0.75 22.58
N GLY A 260 30.10 -0.34 21.85
CA GLY A 260 30.84 -1.50 22.36
C GLY A 260 32.28 -1.61 21.86
N GLU A 261 32.74 -0.67 21.03
CA GLU A 261 34.15 -0.45 20.65
C GLU A 261 34.73 0.72 21.44
#